data_AF-A0A7V0VCQ5-F1
#
_entry.id   AF-A0A7V0VCQ5-F1
#
_cell.length_a   1.000
_cell.length_b   1.000
_cell.length_c   1.000
_cell.angle_alpha   90.00
_cell.angle_beta   90.00
_cell.angle_gamma   90.00
#
_symmetry.space_group_name_H-M   'P 1'
#
loop_
_entity.id
_entity.type
_entity.pdbx_description
1 polymer ?
#
loop_
_entity_poly.entity_id
_entity_poly.type
_entity_poly.pdbx_seq_one_letter_code
_entity_poly.pdbx_strand_id
1 'polypeptide(L)'
;MMKKLIILSFVVLMFIFTNKGYAFGPHDENCVECHSIHQAKGAKLAAVAPTNEKYLTGEPVKGVDAFCLGCHNKNVGIMPIEMHKTHPVGVTPKKAKVPSTNLSAEGMFTCTSCHDPHPSNPNYKYLVVDTKGGKDLGKFCSYCHPAQAPAVRSEPAPAAPAKKK
;
A
#
# COMPACT_ATOMS: atom_id res chain seq x y z
N MET A 1 13.22 48.93 0.65
CA MET A 1 12.86 47.92 -0.37
C MET A 1 13.45 46.54 -0.06
N MET A 2 14.75 46.45 0.26
CA MET A 2 15.46 45.19 0.59
C MET A 2 14.84 44.35 1.72
N LYS A 3 14.38 44.97 2.83
CA LYS A 3 13.73 44.24 3.94
C LYS A 3 12.44 43.51 3.53
N LYS A 4 11.64 44.10 2.63
CA LYS A 4 10.40 43.47 2.13
C LYS A 4 10.69 42.26 1.22
N LEU A 5 11.79 42.33 0.46
CA LEU A 5 12.24 41.24 -0.43
C LEU A 5 12.78 40.04 0.37
N ILE A 6 13.48 40.29 1.47
CA ILE A 6 14.00 39.24 2.37
C ILE A 6 12.84 38.52 3.09
N ILE A 7 11.85 39.27 3.58
CA ILE A 7 10.66 38.68 4.23
C ILE A 7 9.86 37.84 3.22
N LEU A 8 9.66 38.33 2.00
CA LEU A 8 8.96 37.57 0.95
C LEU A 8 9.71 36.28 0.58
N SER A 9 11.04 36.32 0.49
CA SER A 9 11.86 35.13 0.22
C SER A 9 11.79 34.10 1.35
N PHE A 10 11.72 34.53 2.61
CA PHE A 10 11.56 33.63 3.76
C PHE A 10 10.18 32.96 3.77
N VAL A 11 9.12 33.71 3.45
CA VAL A 11 7.75 33.16 3.34
C VAL A 11 7.68 32.15 2.19
N VAL A 12 8.26 32.46 1.03
CA VAL A 12 8.30 31.52 -0.11
C VAL A 12 9.12 30.27 0.22
N LEU A 13 10.27 30.39 0.89
CA LEU A 13 11.04 29.23 1.34
C LEU A 13 10.22 28.37 2.31
N MET A 14 9.53 28.99 3.27
CA MET A 14 8.74 28.28 4.27
C MET A 14 7.58 27.50 3.62
N PHE A 15 6.91 28.07 2.60
CA PHE A 15 5.91 27.37 1.80
C PHE A 15 6.46 26.20 0.96
N ILE A 16 7.71 26.29 0.49
CA ILE A 16 8.36 25.20 -0.25
C ILE A 16 8.76 24.06 0.69
N PHE A 17 9.15 24.35 1.93
CA PHE A 17 9.50 23.33 2.93
C PHE A 17 8.27 22.62 3.53
N THR A 18 7.13 23.29 3.70
CA THR A 18 5.90 22.64 4.20
C THR A 18 5.31 21.64 3.21
N ASN A 19 5.59 21.78 1.90
CA ASN A 19 4.97 20.94 0.86
C ASN A 19 5.71 19.62 0.57
N LYS A 20 6.84 19.35 1.25
CA LYS A 20 7.58 18.09 1.08
C LYS A 20 7.28 17.02 2.13
N GLY A 21 6.43 17.31 3.11
CA GLY A 21 6.11 16.42 4.23
C GLY A 21 5.02 15.37 4.00
N TYR A 22 4.24 15.46 2.92
CA TYR A 22 3.01 14.65 2.77
C TYR A 22 3.13 13.47 1.77
N ALA A 23 4.34 12.93 1.58
CA ALA A 23 4.58 11.84 0.62
C ALA A 23 4.61 10.43 1.25
N PHE A 24 3.95 10.23 2.38
CA PHE A 24 3.52 8.90 2.85
C PHE A 24 2.02 8.77 2.59
N GLY A 25 1.52 7.55 2.33
CA GLY A 25 0.10 7.34 2.06
C GLY A 25 -0.78 7.91 3.18
N PRO A 26 -2.08 8.19 2.91
CA PRO A 26 -2.98 8.78 3.89
C PRO A 26 -3.30 7.89 5.12
N HIS A 27 -2.48 6.88 5.45
CA HIS A 27 -2.70 6.00 6.60
C HIS A 27 -1.75 6.20 7.79
N ASP A 28 -0.73 7.08 7.76
CA ASP A 28 0.25 7.10 8.85
C ASP A 28 0.55 8.46 9.44
N GLU A 29 0.24 8.59 10.74
CA GLU A 29 1.30 8.62 11.78
C GLU A 29 0.90 7.90 13.09
N ASN A 30 -0.36 7.48 13.29
CA ASN A 30 -0.84 7.05 14.62
C ASN A 30 -1.54 5.68 14.65
N CYS A 31 -1.03 4.76 15.47
CA CYS A 31 -1.54 3.38 15.65
C CYS A 31 -3.04 3.32 15.98
N VAL A 32 -3.57 4.35 16.64
CA VAL A 32 -4.95 4.34 17.16
C VAL A 32 -6.03 4.58 16.11
N GLU A 33 -5.66 4.99 14.91
CA GLU A 33 -6.60 5.15 13.79
C GLU A 33 -7.14 3.80 13.33
N CYS A 34 -6.28 2.77 13.36
CA CYS A 34 -6.67 1.39 13.06
C CYS A 34 -7.00 0.60 14.35
N HIS A 35 -6.24 0.82 15.43
CA HIS A 35 -6.37 0.09 16.70
C HIS A 35 -6.90 0.96 17.85
N SER A 36 -8.19 0.89 18.14
CA SER A 36 -8.77 1.61 19.27
C SER A 36 -8.62 0.85 20.59
N ILE A 37 -7.87 1.42 21.53
CA ILE A 37 -7.63 0.82 22.85
C ILE A 37 -8.81 0.94 23.83
N HIS A 38 -9.77 1.83 23.57
CA HIS A 38 -10.91 2.08 24.46
C HIS A 38 -12.26 1.93 23.76
N GLN A 39 -12.30 1.99 22.42
CA GLN A 39 -13.53 1.99 21.62
C GLN A 39 -13.43 1.00 20.44
N ALA A 40 -12.74 -0.12 20.64
CA ALA A 40 -12.68 -1.19 19.65
C ALA A 40 -14.09 -1.67 19.27
N LYS A 41 -14.35 -1.80 17.98
CA LYS A 41 -15.60 -2.30 17.40
C LYS A 41 -15.48 -3.73 16.89
N GLY A 42 -14.28 -4.29 16.85
CA GLY A 42 -14.01 -5.65 16.40
C GLY A 42 -12.86 -6.32 17.16
N ALA A 43 -12.53 -7.54 16.75
CA ALA A 43 -11.40 -8.28 17.32
C ALA A 43 -10.07 -7.52 17.13
N LYS A 44 -9.08 -7.84 17.98
CA LYS A 44 -7.71 -7.27 17.87
C LYS A 44 -7.68 -5.73 17.88
N LEU A 45 -8.57 -5.13 18.67
CA LEU A 45 -8.70 -3.66 18.83
C LEU A 45 -9.15 -2.91 17.57
N ALA A 46 -9.77 -3.55 16.59
CA ALA A 46 -10.20 -2.88 15.36
C ALA A 46 -11.09 -1.66 15.66
N ALA A 47 -10.73 -0.49 15.12
CA ALA A 47 -11.47 0.77 15.29
C ALA A 47 -12.81 0.80 14.52
N VAL A 48 -12.99 -0.13 13.57
CA VAL A 48 -14.19 -0.28 12.75
C VAL A 48 -14.84 -1.66 12.95
N ALA A 49 -16.15 -1.70 12.74
CA ALA A 49 -16.86 -2.96 12.66
C ALA A 49 -16.49 -3.66 11.34
N PRO A 50 -16.44 -5.00 11.31
CA PRO A 50 -16.25 -5.75 10.08
C PRO A 50 -17.33 -5.41 9.04
N THR A 51 -16.97 -5.42 7.76
CA THR A 51 -17.95 -5.30 6.68
C THR A 51 -18.92 -6.49 6.65
N ASN A 52 -20.10 -6.27 6.07
CA ASN A 52 -21.06 -7.32 5.72
C ASN A 52 -20.99 -7.72 4.23
N GLU A 53 -19.98 -7.23 3.51
CA GLU A 53 -19.74 -7.59 2.13
C GLU A 53 -19.34 -9.06 1.96
N LYS A 54 -19.42 -9.52 0.70
CA LYS A 54 -19.06 -10.87 0.30
C LYS A 54 -17.90 -10.82 -0.69
N TYR A 55 -17.01 -11.80 -0.60
CA TYR A 55 -16.02 -12.03 -1.64
C TYR A 55 -16.71 -12.38 -2.97
N LEU A 56 -15.92 -12.37 -4.06
CA LEU A 56 -16.38 -12.83 -5.37
C LEU A 56 -16.82 -14.30 -5.40
N THR A 57 -16.38 -15.10 -4.43
CA THR A 57 -16.82 -16.48 -4.23
C THR A 57 -18.23 -16.59 -3.64
N GLY A 58 -18.80 -15.49 -3.14
CA GLY A 58 -20.10 -15.46 -2.45
C GLY A 58 -20.01 -15.67 -0.93
N GLU A 59 -18.84 -16.07 -0.43
CA GLU A 59 -18.57 -16.21 1.01
C GLU A 59 -18.50 -14.83 1.70
N PRO A 60 -18.93 -14.71 2.97
CA PRO A 60 -18.73 -13.49 3.75
C PRO A 60 -17.24 -13.11 3.83
N VAL A 61 -16.96 -11.81 3.69
CA VAL A 61 -15.61 -11.31 3.93
C VAL A 61 -15.25 -11.53 5.40
N LYS A 62 -14.02 -11.98 5.67
CA LYS A 62 -13.58 -12.34 7.03
C LYS A 62 -12.15 -11.90 7.32
N GLY A 63 -11.79 -11.96 8.59
CA GLY A 63 -10.42 -11.66 9.04
C GLY A 63 -10.00 -10.23 8.69
N VAL A 64 -8.77 -10.08 8.20
CA VAL A 64 -8.18 -8.77 7.90
C VAL A 64 -8.90 -8.04 6.76
N ASP A 65 -9.43 -8.77 5.76
CA ASP A 65 -10.15 -8.14 4.65
C ASP A 65 -11.43 -7.46 5.14
N ALA A 66 -12.10 -8.07 6.12
CA ALA A 66 -13.31 -7.50 6.69
C ALA A 66 -13.02 -6.22 7.48
N PHE A 67 -11.84 -6.17 8.09
CA PHE A 67 -11.34 -4.96 8.76
C PHE A 67 -11.01 -3.86 7.75
N CYS A 68 -10.27 -4.17 6.68
CA CYS A 68 -9.97 -3.22 5.61
C CYS A 68 -11.26 -2.61 5.03
N LEU A 69 -12.26 -3.44 4.71
CA LEU A 69 -13.54 -2.99 4.15
C LEU A 69 -14.48 -2.35 5.18
N GLY A 70 -14.21 -2.51 6.48
CA GLY A 70 -14.87 -1.71 7.52
C GLY A 70 -14.57 -0.21 7.37
N CYS A 71 -13.42 0.12 6.79
CA CYS A 71 -13.02 1.48 6.39
C CYS A 71 -13.20 1.74 4.88
N HIS A 72 -12.75 0.84 4.02
CA HIS A 72 -12.75 1.02 2.57
C HIS A 72 -14.12 0.72 1.94
N ASN A 73 -15.14 1.41 2.41
CA ASN A 73 -16.51 1.34 1.93
C ASN A 73 -17.07 2.74 1.65
N LYS A 74 -18.29 2.79 1.13
CA LYS A 74 -18.96 4.03 0.70
C LYS A 74 -19.42 4.95 1.84
N ASN A 75 -19.40 4.46 3.08
CA ASN A 75 -20.13 5.09 4.19
C ASN A 75 -19.26 5.87 5.18
N VAL A 76 -17.93 5.74 5.11
CA VAL A 76 -17.01 6.29 6.13
C VAL A 76 -16.01 7.31 5.57
N GLY A 77 -16.18 7.73 4.31
CA GLY A 77 -15.39 8.82 3.72
C GLY A 77 -13.96 8.46 3.32
N ILE A 78 -13.56 7.19 3.44
CA ILE A 78 -12.30 6.65 2.93
C ILE A 78 -12.55 6.09 1.52
N MET A 79 -11.53 6.12 0.66
CA MET A 79 -11.64 5.63 -0.72
C MET A 79 -12.17 4.18 -0.74
N PRO A 80 -13.36 3.92 -1.32
CA PRO A 80 -13.96 2.59 -1.30
C PRO A 80 -13.18 1.63 -2.21
N ILE A 81 -13.15 0.35 -1.83
CA ILE A 81 -12.59 -0.72 -2.66
C ILE A 81 -13.74 -1.51 -3.27
N GLU A 82 -13.84 -1.48 -4.60
CA GLU A 82 -14.80 -2.28 -5.35
C GLU A 82 -14.16 -3.63 -5.70
N MET A 83 -14.21 -4.61 -4.79
CA MET A 83 -13.53 -5.91 -4.94
C MET A 83 -13.79 -6.60 -6.29
N HIS A 84 -14.96 -6.36 -6.90
CA HIS A 84 -15.35 -6.95 -8.18
C HIS A 84 -14.58 -6.41 -9.40
N LYS A 85 -13.84 -5.31 -9.21
CA LYS A 85 -13.07 -4.64 -10.26
C LYS A 85 -11.57 -4.71 -10.02
N THR A 86 -11.15 -5.34 -8.93
CA THR A 86 -9.74 -5.42 -8.50
C THR A 86 -9.20 -6.84 -8.64
N HIS A 87 -7.97 -7.05 -8.14
CA HIS A 87 -7.39 -8.38 -8.04
C HIS A 87 -8.21 -9.28 -7.09
N PRO A 88 -8.39 -10.57 -7.38
CA PRO A 88 -9.11 -11.48 -6.49
C PRO A 88 -8.48 -11.56 -5.10
N VAL A 89 -9.32 -11.50 -4.07
CA VAL A 89 -9.01 -11.77 -2.64
C VAL A 89 -10.04 -12.74 -2.08
N GLY A 90 -9.74 -13.37 -0.94
CA GLY A 90 -10.57 -14.42 -0.36
C GLY A 90 -10.49 -15.76 -1.12
N VAL A 91 -9.37 -16.00 -1.82
CA VAL A 91 -9.15 -17.19 -2.65
C VAL A 91 -7.80 -17.83 -2.35
N THR A 92 -7.71 -19.15 -2.45
CA THR A 92 -6.41 -19.84 -2.46
C THR A 92 -5.76 -19.71 -3.84
N PRO A 93 -4.53 -19.18 -3.97
CA PRO A 93 -3.85 -19.10 -5.26
C PRO A 93 -3.65 -20.49 -5.88
N LYS A 94 -4.10 -20.67 -7.12
CA LYS A 94 -3.88 -21.91 -7.89
C LYS A 94 -2.91 -21.77 -9.05
N LYS A 95 -2.81 -20.55 -9.60
CA LYS A 95 -2.04 -20.25 -10.84
C LYS A 95 -0.84 -19.36 -10.58
N ALA A 96 -0.97 -18.40 -9.65
CA ALA A 96 0.10 -17.50 -9.27
C ALA A 96 1.01 -18.16 -8.22
N LYS A 97 2.31 -17.83 -8.25
CA LYS A 97 3.28 -18.26 -7.24
C LYS A 97 3.38 -17.19 -6.17
N VAL A 98 2.45 -17.19 -5.23
CA VAL A 98 2.45 -16.25 -4.11
C VAL A 98 3.35 -16.80 -3.00
N PRO A 99 4.32 -16.05 -2.48
CA PRO A 99 5.12 -16.47 -1.33
C PRO A 99 4.23 -16.77 -0.12
N SER A 100 4.52 -17.84 0.60
CA SER A 100 3.73 -18.27 1.75
C SER A 100 3.68 -17.23 2.87
N THR A 101 4.74 -16.41 3.00
CA THR A 101 4.81 -15.27 3.92
C THR A 101 3.76 -14.20 3.64
N ASN A 102 3.20 -14.17 2.43
CA ASN A 102 2.19 -13.21 2.01
C ASN A 102 0.79 -13.83 1.98
N LEU A 103 0.61 -15.07 2.39
CA LEU A 103 -0.71 -15.69 2.52
C LEU A 103 -1.20 -15.61 3.96
N SER A 104 -2.51 -15.72 4.15
CA SER A 104 -3.07 -15.91 5.48
C SER A 104 -2.59 -17.23 6.09
N ALA A 105 -2.83 -17.43 7.39
CA ALA A 105 -2.50 -18.69 8.06
C ALA A 105 -3.18 -19.92 7.41
N GLU A 106 -4.32 -19.71 6.77
CA GLU A 106 -5.09 -20.72 6.02
C GLU A 106 -4.67 -20.82 4.53
N GLY A 107 -3.60 -20.13 4.13
CA GLY A 107 -3.11 -20.12 2.75
C GLY A 107 -3.97 -19.30 1.78
N MET A 108 -4.82 -18.41 2.28
CA MET A 108 -5.65 -17.56 1.43
C MET A 108 -4.89 -16.31 0.98
N PHE A 109 -5.22 -15.84 -0.22
CA PHE A 109 -4.81 -14.54 -0.74
C PHE A 109 -5.78 -13.46 -0.25
N THR A 110 -5.25 -12.48 0.46
CA THR A 110 -6.00 -11.43 1.17
C THR A 110 -5.50 -10.05 0.78
N CYS A 111 -6.10 -8.97 1.30
CA CYS A 111 -5.61 -7.61 1.12
C CYS A 111 -4.13 -7.49 1.53
N THR A 112 -3.74 -8.17 2.61
CA THR A 112 -2.37 -8.17 3.13
C THR A 112 -1.37 -9.00 2.33
N SER A 113 -1.84 -9.76 1.34
CA SER A 113 -0.94 -10.41 0.38
C SER A 113 -0.24 -9.40 -0.53
N CYS A 114 -0.83 -8.22 -0.70
CA CYS A 114 -0.31 -7.14 -1.52
C CYS A 114 0.07 -5.90 -0.71
N HIS A 115 -0.65 -5.60 0.37
CA HIS A 115 -0.45 -4.41 1.19
C HIS A 115 0.04 -4.73 2.59
N ASP A 116 1.08 -4.04 3.06
CA ASP A 116 1.46 -4.01 4.46
C ASP A 116 1.24 -2.59 5.00
N PRO A 117 0.13 -2.34 5.72
CA PRO A 117 -0.27 -1.01 6.16
C PRO A 117 0.48 -0.53 7.40
N HIS A 118 1.44 -1.30 7.93
CA HIS A 118 2.19 -0.84 9.10
C HIS A 118 3.15 0.31 8.73
N PRO A 119 3.36 1.29 9.62
CA PRO A 119 4.20 2.47 9.35
C PRO A 119 5.66 2.14 8.96
N SER A 120 6.14 0.95 9.32
CA SER A 120 7.46 0.45 8.93
C SER A 120 7.61 0.17 7.43
N ASN A 121 6.51 0.14 6.67
CA ASN A 121 6.51 -0.08 5.24
C ASN A 121 6.35 1.25 4.46
N PRO A 122 7.45 1.82 3.94
CA PRO A 122 7.42 3.08 3.19
C PRO A 122 7.03 2.91 1.72
N ASN A 123 6.71 1.69 1.29
CA ASN A 123 6.51 1.40 -0.12
C ASN A 123 5.28 2.13 -0.69
N TYR A 124 5.31 2.36 -2.00
CA TYR A 124 4.22 3.01 -2.72
C TYR A 124 2.87 2.38 -2.40
N LYS A 125 1.95 3.15 -1.83
CA LYS A 125 0.62 2.69 -1.41
C LYS A 125 0.68 1.40 -0.58
N TYR A 126 1.65 1.27 0.31
CA TYR A 126 1.79 0.14 1.21
C TYR A 126 2.08 -1.19 0.52
N LEU A 127 2.55 -1.21 -0.73
CA LEU A 127 2.82 -2.48 -1.40
C LEU A 127 3.91 -3.29 -0.67
N VAL A 128 3.80 -4.61 -0.67
CA VAL A 128 4.82 -5.51 -0.10
C VAL A 128 6.11 -5.58 -0.92
N VAL A 129 6.14 -4.92 -2.09
CA VAL A 129 7.31 -4.79 -2.96
C VAL A 129 7.55 -3.31 -3.24
N ASP A 130 8.81 -2.86 -3.11
CA ASP A 130 9.21 -1.53 -3.54
C ASP A 130 9.14 -1.41 -5.08
N THR A 131 8.31 -0.48 -5.53
CA THR A 131 8.06 -0.13 -6.93
C THR A 131 8.63 1.24 -7.31
N LYS A 132 9.50 1.84 -6.49
CA LYS A 132 10.09 3.17 -6.68
C LYS A 132 9.04 4.25 -6.93
N GLY A 133 8.01 4.30 -6.08
CA GLY A 133 6.89 5.23 -6.24
C GLY A 133 5.96 4.87 -7.39
N GLY A 134 5.76 3.58 -7.67
CA GLY A 134 4.87 3.08 -8.72
C GLY A 134 5.49 3.00 -10.12
N LYS A 135 6.74 3.45 -10.32
CA LYS A 135 7.45 3.39 -11.61
C LYS A 135 7.70 1.96 -12.08
N ASP A 136 7.96 1.06 -11.13
CA ASP A 136 8.32 -0.33 -11.40
C ASP A 136 7.14 -1.27 -11.05
N LEU A 137 5.89 -0.89 -11.36
CA LEU A 137 4.72 -1.71 -11.01
C LEU A 137 4.75 -3.12 -11.64
N GLY A 138 5.40 -3.26 -12.81
CA GLY A 138 5.62 -4.58 -13.42
C GLY A 138 6.44 -5.53 -12.53
N LYS A 139 7.38 -5.01 -11.73
CA LYS A 139 8.14 -5.79 -10.74
C LYS A 139 7.21 -6.35 -9.67
N PHE A 140 6.27 -5.53 -9.19
CA PHE A 140 5.26 -5.98 -8.22
C PHE A 140 4.38 -7.10 -8.80
N CYS A 141 3.86 -6.96 -10.02
CA CYS A 141 3.06 -8.01 -10.66
C CYS A 141 3.88 -9.30 -10.85
N SER A 142 5.14 -9.18 -11.28
CA SER A 142 6.04 -10.30 -11.52
C SER A 142 6.38 -11.11 -10.28
N TYR A 143 6.24 -10.51 -9.09
CA TYR A 143 6.50 -11.15 -7.80
C TYR A 143 5.68 -12.44 -7.64
N CYS A 144 4.43 -12.42 -8.10
CA CYS A 144 3.53 -13.57 -8.07
C CYS A 144 3.29 -14.18 -9.47
N HIS A 145 3.44 -13.39 -10.54
CA HIS A 145 3.20 -13.80 -11.92
C HIS A 145 4.47 -13.71 -12.79
N PRO A 146 5.51 -14.52 -12.52
CA PRO A 146 6.80 -14.40 -13.21
C PRO A 146 6.69 -14.67 -14.72
N ALA A 147 5.74 -15.49 -15.15
CA ALA A 147 5.48 -15.77 -16.57
C ALA A 147 4.76 -14.62 -17.30
N GLN A 148 4.20 -13.66 -16.57
CA GLN A 148 3.50 -12.48 -17.12
C GLN A 148 4.35 -11.22 -17.05
N ALA A 149 5.55 -11.33 -16.46
CA ALA A 149 6.53 -10.25 -16.49
C ALA A 149 7.08 -10.12 -17.91
N PRO A 150 7.18 -8.91 -18.48
CA PRO A 150 8.05 -8.72 -19.64
C PRO A 150 9.45 -9.22 -19.26
N ALA A 151 10.14 -9.91 -20.18
CA ALA A 151 11.55 -10.26 -19.98
C ALA A 151 12.27 -9.01 -19.48
N VAL A 152 12.89 -9.09 -18.30
CA VAL A 152 13.69 -8.00 -17.77
C VAL A 152 14.69 -7.68 -18.87
N ARG A 153 14.51 -6.54 -19.55
CA ARG A 153 15.55 -6.00 -20.40
C ARG A 153 16.68 -5.77 -19.42
N SER A 154 17.71 -6.60 -19.46
CA SER A 154 18.87 -6.41 -18.59
C SER A 154 19.31 -4.97 -18.80
N GLU A 155 19.31 -4.18 -17.73
CA GLU A 155 20.00 -2.89 -17.76
C GLU A 155 21.42 -3.18 -18.28
N PRO A 156 21.92 -2.41 -19.26
CA PRO A 156 23.31 -2.53 -19.68
C PRO A 156 24.19 -2.45 -18.44
N ALA A 157 25.12 -3.40 -18.29
CA ALA A 157 26.08 -3.36 -17.20
C ALA A 157 26.70 -1.96 -17.12
N PRO A 158 26.86 -1.39 -15.91
CA PRO A 158 27.46 -0.08 -15.76
C PRO A 158 28.80 -0.05 -16.49
N ALA A 159 28.98 0.96 -17.34
CA ALA A 159 30.20 1.11 -18.12
C ALA A 159 31.40 1.07 -17.18
N ALA A 160 32.36 0.19 -17.48
CA ALA A 160 33.58 0.08 -16.72
C ALA A 160 34.23 1.47 -16.60
N PRO A 161 34.74 1.85 -15.42
CA PRO A 161 35.31 3.18 -15.21
C PRO A 161 36.41 3.42 -16.23
N ALA A 162 36.32 4.56 -16.93
CA ALA A 162 37.29 4.95 -17.93
C ALA A 162 38.69 4.99 -17.30
N LYS A 163 39.62 4.23 -17.89
CA LYS A 163 41.04 4.29 -17.51
C LYS A 163 41.51 5.73 -17.76
N LYS A 164 41.87 6.43 -16.68
CA LYS A 164 42.59 7.70 -16.78
C LYS A 164 43.92 7.44 -17.47
N LYS A 165 44.18 8.17 -18.56
CA LYS A 165 45.50 8.30 -19.18
C LYS A 165 46.36 9.23 -18.34
#